data_AF-A0A7S2YG15-F1
#
_entry.id   AF-A0A7S2YG15-F1
#
_cell.length_a   1.000
_cell.length_b   1.000
_cell.length_c   1.000
_cell.angle_alpha   90.00
_cell.angle_beta   90.00
_cell.angle_gamma   90.00
#
_symmetry.space_group_name_H-M   'P 1'
#
loop_
_entity.id
_entity.type
_entity.pdbx_description
1 polymer ?
#
loop_
_entity_poly.entity_id
_entity_poly.type
_entity_poly.pdbx_seq_one_letter_code
_entity_poly.pdbx_strand_id
1 'polypeptide(L)'
;MISTAASRSLVLAARTAGSPKTMSLRSMSSMAPFNHKKEEEKKERRELHSTSRRPADATAGTTAAVPEVATTSSMMDRFTVTAEVTVSKIFPAGFGWQTASVVADGLGYEADTLNFALTTGLGDAIGVLGGHCAYYAAKKTMYDSSIDMTKELHTGILLGSAAFCSGGVWQPLVNILQGANLPFNQVFAGTWVGCGMAFYLGLRVGRTILSGPLEHIEEPTYDNQKNDVSLSTAIGGATAFFVGTDAAYLPAQNWLIGAVGIQDGTPDLVGSAIAGTSTSMGFVAAQSTLNAVYPAGKCWND
;
A
#
# COMPACT_ATOMS: atom_id res chain seq x y z
N MET A 1 -25.52 -9.78 46.61
CA MET A 1 -25.22 -10.43 45.31
C MET A 1 -23.76 -10.17 45.02
N ILE A 2 -22.93 -11.19 45.17
CA ILE A 2 -21.47 -11.14 45.05
C ILE A 2 -21.14 -11.56 43.61
N SER A 3 -20.50 -10.69 42.84
CA SER A 3 -19.98 -11.02 41.51
C SER A 3 -18.46 -11.08 41.59
N THR A 4 -17.93 -12.29 41.65
CA THR A 4 -16.50 -12.61 41.54
C THR A 4 -16.15 -12.78 40.06
N ALA A 5 -15.46 -11.79 39.48
CA ALA A 5 -14.82 -11.92 38.19
C ALA A 5 -13.49 -12.67 38.35
N ALA A 6 -13.41 -13.85 37.74
CA ALA A 6 -12.23 -14.70 37.73
C ALA A 6 -11.23 -14.22 36.67
N SER A 7 -10.05 -13.76 37.10
CA SER A 7 -8.87 -13.60 36.25
C SER A 7 -8.40 -14.98 35.76
N ARG A 8 -8.52 -15.24 34.46
CA ARG A 8 -7.85 -16.39 33.82
C ARG A 8 -6.47 -15.94 33.34
N SER A 9 -5.46 -16.29 34.12
CA SER A 9 -4.07 -16.31 33.67
C SER A 9 -3.88 -17.51 32.73
N LEU A 10 -3.53 -17.24 31.47
CA LEU A 10 -3.26 -18.25 30.46
C LEU A 10 -1.74 -18.49 30.42
N VAL A 11 -1.32 -19.60 31.01
CA VAL A 11 0.05 -20.13 30.94
C VAL A 11 0.22 -20.84 29.61
N LEU A 12 1.01 -20.27 28.70
CA LEU A 12 1.33 -20.90 27.41
C LEU A 12 2.45 -21.92 27.58
N ALA A 13 2.14 -23.19 27.28
CA ALA A 13 3.11 -24.28 27.22
C ALA A 13 3.85 -24.27 25.87
N ALA A 14 5.17 -24.22 25.92
CA ALA A 14 6.05 -24.30 24.76
C ALA A 14 5.94 -25.67 24.05
N ARG A 15 5.60 -25.66 22.76
CA ARG A 15 5.70 -26.84 21.87
C ARG A 15 6.94 -26.73 20.99
N THR A 16 7.71 -27.81 21.01
CA THR A 16 8.98 -28.03 20.30
C THR A 16 8.80 -28.08 18.77
N ALA A 17 9.70 -27.38 18.07
CA ALA A 17 9.74 -27.25 16.61
C ALA A 17 10.16 -28.55 15.89
N GLY A 18 9.47 -28.85 14.78
CA GLY A 18 9.85 -29.86 13.80
C GLY A 18 10.63 -29.26 12.63
N SER A 19 11.65 -29.97 12.16
CA SER A 19 12.60 -29.58 11.10
C SER A 19 11.93 -29.38 9.71
N PRO A 20 12.36 -28.37 8.91
CA PRO A 20 11.85 -28.20 7.56
C PRO A 20 12.58 -29.11 6.55
N LYS A 21 11.82 -29.58 5.55
CA LYS A 21 12.31 -30.32 4.37
C LYS A 21 12.75 -29.34 3.29
N THR A 22 13.91 -29.60 2.71
CA THR A 22 14.53 -28.88 1.59
C THR A 22 13.77 -29.14 0.28
N MET A 23 13.32 -28.06 -0.40
CA MET A 23 12.85 -28.09 -1.79
C MET A 23 13.95 -27.61 -2.74
N SER A 24 14.14 -28.38 -3.82
CA SER A 24 15.10 -28.10 -4.91
C SER A 24 14.42 -27.27 -6.00
N LEU A 25 14.99 -26.10 -6.32
CA LEU A 25 14.56 -25.20 -7.38
C LEU A 25 15.19 -25.61 -8.73
N ARG A 26 14.35 -25.96 -9.72
CA ARG A 26 14.77 -26.09 -11.12
C ARG A 26 14.69 -24.72 -11.80
N SER A 27 15.84 -24.27 -12.29
CA SER A 27 16.00 -23.11 -13.17
C SER A 27 15.63 -23.48 -14.61
N MET A 28 14.76 -22.70 -15.25
CA MET A 28 14.61 -22.67 -16.70
C MET A 28 14.68 -21.23 -17.18
N SER A 29 15.73 -20.92 -17.93
CA SER A 29 15.92 -19.66 -18.63
C SER A 29 15.98 -19.97 -20.12
N SER A 30 15.03 -19.42 -20.89
CA SER A 30 15.22 -19.15 -22.31
C SER A 30 14.59 -17.80 -22.63
N MET A 31 15.44 -16.83 -22.96
CA MET A 31 15.01 -15.53 -23.47
C MET A 31 14.93 -15.60 -25.00
N ALA A 32 13.79 -15.17 -25.55
CA ALA A 32 13.61 -14.94 -26.98
C ALA A 32 14.17 -13.56 -27.38
N PRO A 33 14.56 -13.36 -28.66
CA PRO A 33 15.23 -12.14 -29.11
C PRO A 33 14.28 -10.94 -29.25
N PHE A 34 14.83 -9.75 -28.99
CA PHE A 34 14.17 -8.45 -29.02
C PHE A 34 13.66 -8.08 -30.43
N ASN A 35 12.42 -7.59 -30.49
CA ASN A 35 11.78 -7.07 -31.70
C ASN A 35 11.75 -5.54 -31.67
N HIS A 36 12.55 -4.89 -32.52
CA HIS A 36 12.71 -3.42 -32.59
C HIS A 36 11.42 -2.64 -32.88
N LYS A 37 10.38 -3.28 -33.42
CA LYS A 37 9.12 -2.61 -33.76
C LYS A 37 8.31 -2.14 -32.54
N LYS A 38 8.58 -2.69 -31.34
CA LYS A 38 7.85 -2.37 -30.10
C LYS A 38 8.35 -1.10 -29.39
N GLU A 39 9.51 -0.54 -29.80
CA GLU A 39 10.08 0.64 -29.15
C GLU A 39 9.47 1.97 -29.65
N GLU A 40 9.03 2.03 -30.90
CA GLU A 40 8.39 3.25 -31.44
C GLU A 40 6.98 3.46 -30.88
N GLU A 41 6.15 2.40 -30.77
CA GLU A 41 4.84 2.46 -30.10
C GLU A 41 4.97 2.82 -28.60
N LYS A 42 6.09 2.46 -27.96
CA LYS A 42 6.34 2.75 -26.54
C LYS A 42 6.71 4.22 -26.29
N LYS A 43 7.27 4.91 -27.28
CA LYS A 43 7.58 6.35 -27.18
C LYS A 43 6.32 7.20 -27.29
N GLU A 44 5.42 6.88 -28.22
CA GLU A 44 4.16 7.62 -28.40
C GLU A 44 3.24 7.52 -27.16
N ARG A 45 3.26 6.37 -26.46
CA ARG A 45 2.49 6.19 -25.21
C ARG A 45 3.03 6.97 -24.01
N ARG A 46 4.32 7.32 -23.97
CA ARG A 46 4.94 8.04 -22.83
C ARG A 46 4.55 9.52 -22.79
N GLU A 47 4.25 10.12 -23.94
CA GLU A 47 3.86 11.54 -24.02
C GLU A 47 2.45 11.82 -23.49
N LEU A 48 1.59 10.80 -23.33
CA LEU A 48 0.20 10.93 -22.88
C LEU A 48 0.01 10.92 -21.35
N HIS A 49 1.07 10.70 -20.56
CA HIS A 49 0.98 10.52 -19.10
C HIS A 49 1.28 11.77 -18.26
N SER A 50 1.58 12.90 -18.88
CA SER A 50 1.64 14.20 -18.19
C SER A 50 0.31 14.94 -18.37
N THR A 51 -0.51 15.01 -17.33
CA THR A 51 -1.70 15.88 -17.28
C THR A 51 -1.35 17.35 -17.02
N SER A 52 -0.09 17.74 -17.17
CA SER A 52 0.30 19.15 -17.08
C SER A 52 -0.07 19.88 -18.38
N ARG A 53 -1.16 20.64 -18.29
CA ARG A 53 -1.67 21.67 -19.23
C ARG A 53 -0.96 21.75 -20.60
N ARG A 54 -1.65 21.31 -21.66
CA ARG A 54 -1.30 21.61 -23.05
C ARG A 54 -1.83 23.02 -23.42
N PRO A 55 -1.00 23.98 -23.88
CA PRO A 55 -1.48 25.12 -24.64
C PRO A 55 -1.90 24.67 -26.05
N ALA A 56 -2.96 25.29 -26.57
CA ALA A 56 -3.51 25.00 -27.89
C ALA A 56 -2.59 25.45 -29.04
N ASP A 57 -2.69 24.69 -30.13
CA ASP A 57 -2.32 24.98 -31.53
C ASP A 57 -0.87 25.32 -31.91
N ALA A 58 -0.32 24.52 -32.84
CA ALA A 58 0.24 25.02 -34.11
C ALA A 58 0.77 23.87 -35.01
N THR A 59 0.16 23.75 -36.20
CA THR A 59 0.74 23.45 -37.54
C THR A 59 1.77 22.33 -37.73
N ALA A 60 1.39 21.38 -38.60
CA ALA A 60 2.25 20.36 -39.19
C ALA A 60 3.42 20.99 -39.98
N GLY A 61 4.63 20.83 -39.45
CA GLY A 61 5.88 21.16 -40.11
C GLY A 61 7.02 20.31 -39.53
N THR A 62 7.75 19.66 -40.43
CA THR A 62 8.89 18.75 -40.22
C THR A 62 9.74 19.07 -38.98
N THR A 63 9.62 18.27 -37.91
CA THR A 63 10.27 18.50 -36.61
C THR A 63 11.66 17.86 -36.52
N ALA A 64 12.69 18.70 -36.50
CA ALA A 64 13.94 18.38 -35.83
C ALA A 64 13.65 18.07 -34.35
N ALA A 65 14.31 17.06 -33.78
CA ALA A 65 14.14 16.66 -32.39
C ALA A 65 14.45 17.84 -31.45
N VAL A 66 13.40 18.51 -30.99
CA VAL A 66 13.48 19.52 -29.94
C VAL A 66 13.88 18.78 -28.67
N PRO A 67 14.96 19.16 -27.98
CA PRO A 67 15.34 18.52 -26.73
C PRO A 67 14.17 18.63 -25.74
N GLU A 68 13.70 17.47 -25.29
CA GLU A 68 12.65 17.32 -24.28
C GLU A 68 13.11 18.07 -23.01
N VAL A 69 12.52 19.25 -22.78
CA VAL A 69 12.78 20.03 -21.57
C VAL A 69 12.13 19.25 -20.43
N ALA A 70 12.94 18.52 -19.66
CA ALA A 70 12.48 17.77 -18.50
C ALA A 70 11.77 18.73 -17.55
N THR A 71 10.43 18.65 -17.48
CA THR A 71 9.62 19.43 -16.55
C THR A 71 9.99 18.99 -15.14
N THR A 72 10.70 19.83 -14.39
CA THR A 72 11.07 19.53 -13.02
C THR A 72 9.83 19.60 -12.14
N SER A 73 9.35 18.45 -11.64
CA SER A 73 8.30 18.38 -10.61
C SER A 73 8.71 19.22 -9.40
N SER A 74 7.84 20.12 -8.94
CA SER A 74 8.12 20.96 -7.78
C SER A 74 7.89 20.17 -6.49
N MET A 75 8.56 20.56 -5.40
CA MET A 75 8.29 19.97 -4.08
C MET A 75 6.82 20.10 -3.66
N MET A 76 6.14 21.17 -4.08
CA MET A 76 4.72 21.40 -3.80
C MET A 76 3.83 20.39 -4.54
N ASP A 77 4.19 20.00 -5.77
CA ASP A 77 3.46 18.98 -6.53
C ASP A 77 3.54 17.63 -5.82
N ARG A 78 4.73 17.24 -5.34
CA ARG A 78 4.93 16.02 -4.55
C ARG A 78 4.06 15.96 -3.30
N PHE A 79 3.97 17.05 -2.54
CA PHE A 79 3.13 17.12 -1.34
C PHE A 79 1.64 17.12 -1.68
N THR A 80 1.26 17.73 -2.81
CA THR A 80 -0.12 17.65 -3.32
C THR A 80 -0.48 16.20 -3.61
N VAL A 81 0.33 15.48 -4.39
CA VAL A 81 0.12 14.04 -4.67
C VAL A 81 0.11 13.22 -3.38
N THR A 82 0.99 13.54 -2.41
CA THR A 82 1.03 12.87 -1.11
C THR A 82 -0.30 13.03 -0.36
N ALA A 83 -0.84 14.24 -0.31
CA ALA A 83 -2.14 14.51 0.33
C ALA A 83 -3.28 13.79 -0.41
N GLU A 84 -3.30 13.83 -1.74
CA GLU A 84 -4.31 13.13 -2.54
C GLU A 84 -4.27 11.62 -2.28
N VAL A 85 -3.09 10.99 -2.26
CA VAL A 85 -2.95 9.55 -1.99
C VAL A 85 -3.32 9.20 -0.56
N THR A 86 -2.97 10.06 0.40
CA THR A 86 -3.33 9.87 1.82
C THR A 86 -4.86 9.78 1.98
N VAL A 87 -5.60 10.74 1.42
CA VAL A 87 -7.06 10.79 1.53
C VAL A 87 -7.74 9.74 0.66
N SER A 88 -7.28 9.56 -0.58
CA SER A 88 -7.94 8.66 -1.54
C SER A 88 -7.65 7.18 -1.31
N LYS A 89 -6.53 6.82 -0.69
CA LYS A 89 -6.08 5.42 -0.63
C LYS A 89 -5.69 4.99 0.78
N ILE A 90 -4.80 5.73 1.44
CA ILE A 90 -4.15 5.26 2.68
C ILE A 90 -5.09 5.30 3.88
N PHE A 91 -5.89 6.35 4.03
CA PHE A 91 -6.91 6.39 5.08
C PHE A 91 -7.96 5.29 4.85
N PRO A 92 -8.57 5.17 3.65
CA PRO A 92 -9.50 4.07 3.35
C PRO A 92 -8.91 2.67 3.55
N ALA A 93 -7.63 2.47 3.25
CA ALA A 93 -6.91 1.22 3.48
C ALA A 93 -6.95 0.79 4.96
N GLY A 94 -6.45 1.65 5.85
CA GLY A 94 -6.42 1.37 7.29
C GLY A 94 -7.83 1.23 7.88
N PHE A 95 -8.77 2.07 7.42
CA PHE A 95 -10.17 1.98 7.81
C PHE A 95 -10.80 0.65 7.36
N GLY A 96 -10.56 0.24 6.12
CA GLY A 96 -11.09 -0.98 5.53
C GLY A 96 -10.52 -2.23 6.20
N TRP A 97 -9.22 -2.24 6.48
CA TRP A 97 -8.56 -3.32 7.22
C TRP A 97 -9.19 -3.52 8.60
N GLN A 98 -9.33 -2.46 9.39
CA GLN A 98 -9.89 -2.53 10.75
C GLN A 98 -11.38 -2.85 10.75
N THR A 99 -12.12 -2.35 9.76
CA THR A 99 -13.54 -2.73 9.61
C THR A 99 -13.66 -4.22 9.31
N ALA A 100 -12.78 -4.75 8.46
CA ALA A 100 -12.76 -6.18 8.15
C ALA A 100 -12.28 -7.04 9.32
N SER A 101 -11.41 -6.54 10.21
CA SER A 101 -11.02 -7.27 11.42
C SER A 101 -12.19 -7.44 12.40
N VAL A 102 -13.03 -6.41 12.54
CA VAL A 102 -14.27 -6.49 13.34
C VAL A 102 -15.24 -7.52 12.73
N VAL A 103 -15.39 -7.53 11.41
CA VAL A 103 -16.20 -8.55 10.72
C VAL A 103 -15.62 -9.95 10.91
N ALA A 104 -14.30 -10.11 10.81
CA ALA A 104 -13.63 -11.39 11.01
C ALA A 104 -13.83 -11.93 12.44
N ASP A 105 -13.71 -11.06 13.45
CA ASP A 105 -13.98 -11.40 14.85
C ASP A 105 -15.45 -11.81 15.05
N GLY A 106 -16.39 -11.08 14.45
CA GLY A 106 -17.82 -11.43 14.45
C GLY A 106 -18.14 -12.78 13.78
N LEU A 107 -17.27 -13.26 12.89
CA LEU A 107 -17.34 -14.60 12.28
C LEU A 107 -16.62 -15.68 13.10
N GLY A 108 -15.98 -15.31 14.22
CA GLY A 108 -15.22 -16.21 15.09
C GLY A 108 -13.85 -16.61 14.52
N TYR A 109 -13.25 -15.78 13.67
CA TYR A 109 -11.89 -16.01 13.18
C TYR A 109 -10.87 -15.47 14.19
N GLU A 110 -10.04 -16.36 14.73
CA GLU A 110 -8.91 -15.94 15.57
C GLU A 110 -7.87 -15.17 14.74
N ALA A 111 -7.21 -14.19 15.38
CA ALA A 111 -6.24 -13.29 14.74
C ALA A 111 -5.00 -14.02 14.18
N ASP A 112 -4.74 -15.27 14.58
CA ASP A 112 -3.64 -16.09 14.06
C ASP A 112 -4.04 -17.03 12.91
N THR A 113 -5.29 -16.93 12.43
CA THR A 113 -5.77 -17.77 11.32
C THR A 113 -5.54 -17.16 9.95
N LEU A 114 -5.43 -18.03 8.94
CA LEU A 114 -5.42 -17.63 7.55
C LEU A 114 -6.71 -16.89 7.14
N ASN A 115 -7.86 -17.28 7.71
CA ASN A 115 -9.14 -16.64 7.37
C ASN A 115 -9.16 -15.18 7.84
N PHE A 116 -8.70 -14.88 9.06
CA PHE A 116 -8.57 -13.51 9.54
C PHE A 116 -7.64 -12.68 8.64
N ALA A 117 -6.48 -13.23 8.29
CA ALA A 117 -5.52 -12.61 7.38
C ALA A 117 -6.13 -12.30 6.00
N LEU A 118 -6.84 -13.25 5.39
CA LEU A 118 -7.49 -13.05 4.08
C LEU A 118 -8.63 -12.02 4.16
N THR A 119 -9.44 -12.06 5.21
CA THR A 119 -10.55 -11.11 5.40
C THR A 119 -10.05 -9.68 5.58
N THR A 120 -9.05 -9.48 6.43
CA THR A 120 -8.46 -8.14 6.67
C THR A 120 -7.71 -7.62 5.44
N GLY A 121 -6.95 -8.47 4.74
CA GLY A 121 -6.37 -8.13 3.44
C GLY A 121 -7.42 -7.73 2.40
N LEU A 122 -8.57 -8.41 2.36
CA LEU A 122 -9.69 -8.03 1.48
C LEU A 122 -10.28 -6.67 1.88
N GLY A 123 -10.41 -6.40 3.19
CA GLY A 123 -10.84 -5.09 3.69
C GLY A 123 -9.94 -3.95 3.25
N ASP A 124 -8.62 -4.15 3.35
CA ASP A 124 -7.60 -3.19 2.89
C ASP A 124 -7.74 -2.94 1.37
N ALA A 125 -7.81 -4.01 0.58
CA ALA A 125 -7.98 -3.95 -0.87
C ALA A 125 -9.23 -3.17 -1.31
N ILE A 126 -10.37 -3.47 -0.68
CA ILE A 126 -11.64 -2.76 -0.92
C ILE A 126 -11.53 -1.30 -0.49
N GLY A 127 -10.88 -1.02 0.64
CA GLY A 127 -10.60 0.32 1.11
C GLY A 127 -9.83 1.15 0.07
N VAL A 128 -8.72 0.62 -0.44
CA VAL A 128 -7.90 1.28 -1.47
C VAL A 128 -8.66 1.48 -2.78
N LEU A 129 -9.29 0.43 -3.31
CA LEU A 129 -10.05 0.49 -4.57
C LEU A 129 -11.22 1.47 -4.46
N GLY A 130 -12.04 1.32 -3.42
CA GLY A 130 -13.24 2.11 -3.20
C GLY A 130 -12.91 3.58 -2.94
N GLY A 131 -11.93 3.84 -2.06
CA GLY A 131 -11.47 5.20 -1.78
C GLY A 131 -10.92 5.91 -3.02
N HIS A 132 -10.13 5.20 -3.83
CA HIS A 132 -9.53 5.77 -5.04
C HIS A 132 -10.60 6.14 -6.07
N CYS A 133 -11.49 5.20 -6.39
CA CYS A 133 -12.57 5.42 -7.34
C CYS A 133 -13.52 6.52 -6.85
N ALA A 134 -13.89 6.54 -5.56
CA ALA A 134 -14.77 7.56 -5.00
C ALA A 134 -14.14 8.96 -5.07
N TYR A 135 -12.86 9.08 -4.70
CA TYR A 135 -12.15 10.35 -4.77
C TYR A 135 -12.10 10.91 -6.20
N TYR A 136 -11.71 10.09 -7.18
CA TYR A 136 -11.63 10.54 -8.58
C TYR A 136 -13.00 10.76 -9.23
N ALA A 137 -14.03 10.01 -8.83
CA ALA A 137 -15.40 10.30 -9.26
C ALA A 137 -15.86 11.67 -8.76
N ALA A 138 -15.59 12.00 -7.48
CA ALA A 138 -15.90 13.31 -6.92
C ALA A 138 -15.07 14.43 -7.60
N LYS A 139 -13.76 14.21 -7.80
CA LYS A 139 -12.91 15.16 -8.52
C LYS A 139 -13.41 15.39 -9.95
N LYS A 140 -13.90 14.34 -10.61
CA LYS A 140 -14.48 14.42 -11.94
C LYS A 140 -15.73 15.28 -12.00
N THR A 141 -16.64 15.09 -11.06
CA THR A 141 -17.91 15.82 -11.02
C THR A 141 -17.74 17.28 -10.60
N MET A 142 -16.74 17.57 -9.76
CA MET A 142 -16.56 18.90 -9.16
C MET A 142 -15.55 19.79 -9.87
N TYR A 143 -14.46 19.21 -10.41
CA TYR A 143 -13.29 19.98 -10.85
C TYR A 143 -12.80 19.63 -12.26
N ASP A 144 -12.84 18.36 -12.66
CA ASP A 144 -12.20 17.91 -13.90
C ASP A 144 -13.00 16.81 -14.62
N SER A 145 -13.90 17.23 -15.52
CA SER A 145 -14.72 16.30 -16.30
C SER A 145 -13.90 15.39 -17.25
N SER A 146 -12.61 15.66 -17.47
CA SER A 146 -11.75 14.88 -18.36
C SER A 146 -11.20 13.60 -17.74
N ILE A 147 -11.35 13.42 -16.42
CA ILE A 147 -10.89 12.21 -15.70
C ILE A 147 -11.50 10.95 -16.32
N ASP A 148 -10.66 9.99 -16.69
CA ASP A 148 -11.09 8.69 -17.21
C ASP A 148 -11.31 7.70 -16.05
N MET A 149 -12.57 7.46 -15.70
CA MET A 149 -12.90 6.56 -14.59
C MET A 149 -12.56 5.10 -14.87
N THR A 150 -12.41 4.68 -16.13
CA THR A 150 -11.96 3.32 -16.47
C THR A 150 -10.49 3.16 -16.11
N LYS A 151 -9.67 4.17 -16.42
CA LYS A 151 -8.25 4.22 -16.02
C LYS A 151 -8.08 4.24 -14.50
N GLU A 152 -8.88 5.05 -13.80
CA GLU A 152 -8.83 5.09 -12.33
C GLU A 152 -9.31 3.76 -11.72
N LEU A 153 -10.32 3.10 -12.30
CA LEU A 153 -10.74 1.76 -11.87
C LEU A 153 -9.61 0.73 -12.04
N HIS A 154 -8.95 0.70 -13.20
CA HIS A 154 -7.81 -0.21 -13.45
C HIS A 154 -6.66 0.05 -12.46
N THR A 155 -6.36 1.32 -12.20
CA THR A 155 -5.36 1.73 -11.21
C THR A 155 -5.75 1.27 -9.80
N GLY A 156 -7.02 1.46 -9.43
CA GLY A 156 -7.57 1.01 -8.15
C GLY A 156 -7.48 -0.51 -7.99
N ILE A 157 -7.74 -1.29 -9.04
CA ILE A 157 -7.63 -2.76 -8.99
C ILE A 157 -6.19 -3.18 -8.78
N LEU A 158 -5.24 -2.57 -9.49
CA LEU A 158 -3.81 -2.85 -9.31
C LEU A 158 -3.37 -2.55 -7.87
N LEU A 159 -3.67 -1.35 -7.36
CA LEU A 159 -3.28 -0.94 -6.02
C LEU A 159 -4.00 -1.75 -4.94
N GLY A 160 -5.28 -2.07 -5.15
CA GLY A 160 -6.05 -2.96 -4.27
C GLY A 160 -5.45 -4.36 -4.19
N SER A 161 -4.93 -4.90 -5.29
CA SER A 161 -4.24 -6.21 -5.28
C SER A 161 -2.95 -6.19 -4.45
N ALA A 162 -2.19 -5.09 -4.49
CA ALA A 162 -1.00 -4.91 -3.67
C ALA A 162 -1.34 -4.70 -2.19
N ALA A 163 -2.39 -3.91 -1.92
CA ALA A 163 -2.94 -3.68 -0.60
C ALA A 163 -3.44 -4.99 0.03
N PHE A 164 -4.11 -5.86 -0.74
CA PHE A 164 -4.50 -7.19 -0.29
C PHE A 164 -3.33 -7.99 0.28
N CYS A 165 -2.21 -8.02 -0.45
CA CYS A 165 -1.01 -8.73 -0.01
C CYS A 165 -0.40 -8.12 1.26
N SER A 166 -0.31 -6.79 1.32
CA SER A 166 0.24 -6.07 2.47
C SER A 166 -0.63 -6.19 3.72
N GLY A 167 -1.94 -5.94 3.60
CA GLY A 167 -2.90 -6.05 4.68
C GLY A 167 -3.05 -7.48 5.17
N GLY A 168 -3.04 -8.47 4.27
CA GLY A 168 -3.16 -9.87 4.64
C GLY A 168 -1.94 -10.42 5.37
N VAL A 169 -0.73 -9.92 5.09
CA VAL A 169 0.47 -10.35 5.83
C VAL A 169 0.63 -9.62 7.17
N TRP A 170 -0.04 -8.50 7.38
CA TRP A 170 0.17 -7.62 8.54
C TRP A 170 0.01 -8.35 9.88
N GLN A 171 -1.16 -8.99 10.11
CA GLN A 171 -1.42 -9.66 11.39
C GLN A 171 -0.49 -10.87 11.61
N PRO A 172 -0.29 -11.80 10.63
CA PRO A 172 0.68 -12.87 10.78
C PRO A 172 2.10 -12.38 11.09
N LEU A 173 2.55 -11.30 10.45
CA LEU A 173 3.87 -10.74 10.65
C LEU A 173 4.03 -10.15 12.06
N VAL A 174 3.07 -9.34 12.50
CA VAL A 174 3.06 -8.78 13.86
C VAL A 174 3.05 -9.90 14.90
N ASN A 175 2.20 -10.92 14.73
CA ASN A 175 2.12 -12.09 15.63
C ASN A 175 3.46 -12.84 15.71
N ILE A 176 4.16 -13.05 14.59
CA ILE A 176 5.46 -13.71 14.57
C ILE A 176 6.51 -12.89 15.32
N LEU A 177 6.57 -11.58 15.05
CA LEU A 177 7.56 -10.69 15.66
C LEU A 177 7.30 -10.50 17.17
N GLN A 178 6.04 -10.39 17.58
CA GLN A 178 5.64 -10.36 18.99
C GLN A 178 5.88 -11.70 19.68
N GLY A 179 5.57 -12.83 19.02
CA GLY A 179 5.82 -14.17 19.53
C GLY A 179 7.30 -14.48 19.74
N ALA A 180 8.19 -13.80 19.01
CA ALA A 180 9.64 -13.79 19.23
C ALA A 180 10.09 -12.87 20.38
N ASN A 181 9.15 -12.27 21.12
CA ASN A 181 9.39 -11.31 22.21
C ASN A 181 10.22 -10.08 21.79
N LEU A 182 10.04 -9.60 20.56
CA LEU A 182 10.74 -8.41 20.09
C LEU A 182 10.13 -7.14 20.68
N PRO A 183 10.94 -6.12 21.00
CA PRO A 183 10.45 -4.83 21.49
C PRO A 183 9.70 -4.08 20.37
N PHE A 184 8.81 -3.15 20.76
CA PHE A 184 7.98 -2.36 19.84
C PHE A 184 8.72 -1.84 18.62
N ASN A 185 9.89 -1.21 18.80
CA ASN A 185 10.66 -0.65 17.67
C ASN A 185 11.13 -1.70 16.65
N GLN A 186 11.40 -2.93 17.10
CA GLN A 186 11.77 -4.02 16.21
C GLN A 186 10.55 -4.60 15.48
N VAL A 187 9.39 -4.64 16.15
CA VAL A 187 8.13 -5.03 15.49
C VAL A 187 7.69 -3.97 14.49
N PHE A 188 7.74 -2.70 14.87
CA PHE A 188 7.52 -1.55 13.98
C PHE A 188 8.40 -1.63 12.73
N ALA A 189 9.73 -1.81 12.89
CA ALA A 189 10.65 -1.90 11.76
C ALA A 189 10.46 -3.18 10.93
N GLY A 190 10.18 -4.32 11.59
CA GLY A 190 9.90 -5.59 10.93
C GLY A 190 8.62 -5.52 10.10
N THR A 191 7.55 -4.92 10.64
CA THR A 191 6.31 -4.65 9.92
C THR A 191 6.52 -3.70 8.75
N TRP A 192 7.31 -2.63 8.91
CA TRP A 192 7.67 -1.74 7.81
C TRP A 192 8.23 -2.53 6.63
N VAL A 193 9.28 -3.31 6.89
CA VAL A 193 9.99 -4.06 5.85
C VAL A 193 9.10 -5.16 5.27
N GLY A 194 8.45 -5.96 6.11
CA GLY A 194 7.67 -7.11 5.67
C GLY A 194 6.42 -6.72 4.88
N CYS A 195 5.62 -5.78 5.37
CA CYS A 195 4.43 -5.30 4.65
C CYS A 195 4.81 -4.49 3.40
N GLY A 196 5.85 -3.66 3.46
CA GLY A 196 6.39 -2.98 2.28
C GLY A 196 6.82 -3.96 1.18
N MET A 197 7.52 -5.04 1.53
CA MET A 197 7.89 -6.09 0.56
C MET A 197 6.65 -6.83 0.02
N ALA A 198 5.68 -7.16 0.86
CA ALA A 198 4.45 -7.82 0.42
C ALA A 198 3.64 -6.93 -0.55
N PHE A 199 3.56 -5.63 -0.28
CA PHE A 199 2.96 -4.66 -1.20
C PHE A 199 3.71 -4.61 -2.54
N TYR A 200 5.04 -4.52 -2.51
CA TYR A 200 5.87 -4.54 -3.71
C TYR A 200 5.64 -5.80 -4.55
N LEU A 201 5.69 -6.98 -3.94
CA LEU A 201 5.44 -8.24 -4.63
C LEU A 201 4.03 -8.30 -5.20
N GLY A 202 3.03 -7.81 -4.45
CA GLY A 202 1.65 -7.68 -4.90
C GLY A 202 1.54 -6.79 -6.15
N LEU A 203 2.23 -5.65 -6.21
CA LEU A 203 2.30 -4.82 -7.41
C LEU A 203 2.91 -5.56 -8.59
N ARG A 204 4.02 -6.29 -8.39
CA ARG A 204 4.68 -7.01 -9.49
C ARG A 204 3.82 -8.14 -10.03
N VAL A 205 3.17 -8.90 -9.16
CA VAL A 205 2.23 -9.96 -9.53
C VAL A 205 1.01 -9.37 -10.22
N GLY A 206 0.43 -8.31 -9.65
CA GLY A 206 -0.71 -7.58 -10.21
C GLY A 206 -0.42 -7.07 -11.62
N ARG A 207 0.71 -6.39 -11.84
CA ARG A 207 1.14 -5.96 -13.18
C ARG A 207 1.30 -7.13 -14.15
N THR A 208 1.82 -8.26 -13.69
CA THR A 208 2.03 -9.45 -14.55
C THR A 208 0.72 -10.08 -14.99
N ILE A 209 -0.27 -10.16 -14.10
CA ILE A 209 -1.54 -10.84 -14.36
C ILE A 209 -2.54 -9.89 -15.05
N LEU A 210 -2.56 -8.61 -14.64
CA LEU A 210 -3.61 -7.67 -15.00
C LEU A 210 -3.28 -6.82 -16.24
N SER A 211 -2.03 -6.72 -16.68
CA SER A 211 -1.68 -5.91 -17.85
C SER A 211 -2.27 -6.39 -19.18
N GLY A 212 -2.65 -7.68 -19.25
CA GLY A 212 -3.39 -8.24 -20.39
C GLY A 212 -4.86 -7.79 -20.40
N PRO A 213 -5.65 -8.14 -19.38
CA PRO A 213 -7.09 -7.81 -19.35
C PRO A 213 -7.41 -6.33 -19.07
N LEU A 214 -6.52 -5.58 -18.41
CA LEU A 214 -6.75 -4.17 -18.03
C LEU A 214 -5.77 -3.25 -18.78
N GLU A 215 -6.22 -2.64 -19.87
CA GLU A 215 -5.38 -1.92 -20.84
C GLU A 215 -4.57 -0.72 -20.29
N HIS A 216 -4.95 -0.23 -19.11
CA HIS A 216 -4.30 0.89 -18.43
C HIS A 216 -3.25 0.43 -17.40
N ILE A 217 -3.06 -0.87 -17.22
CA ILE A 217 -2.00 -1.42 -16.38
C ILE A 217 -0.80 -1.76 -17.25
N GLU A 218 0.30 -1.06 -17.01
CA GLU A 218 1.56 -1.37 -17.67
C GLU A 218 2.15 -2.70 -17.16
N GLU A 219 2.67 -3.48 -18.11
CA GLU A 219 3.50 -4.66 -17.83
C GLU A 219 4.66 -4.31 -16.88
N PRO A 220 5.19 -5.30 -16.12
CA PRO A 220 6.38 -5.09 -15.30
C PRO A 220 7.58 -4.62 -16.14
N THR A 221 8.10 -3.42 -15.84
CA THR A 221 9.32 -2.88 -16.46
C THR A 221 10.34 -2.51 -15.38
N TYR A 222 11.56 -2.17 -15.80
CA TYR A 222 12.58 -1.62 -14.87
C TYR A 222 12.24 -0.20 -14.42
N ASP A 223 11.60 0.59 -15.28
CA ASP A 223 11.22 1.97 -14.96
C ASP A 223 10.13 1.99 -13.89
N ASN A 224 9.03 1.24 -14.08
CA ASN A 224 7.99 1.15 -13.06
C ASN A 224 8.44 0.39 -11.81
N GLN A 225 9.45 -0.48 -11.88
CA GLN A 225 10.01 -1.13 -10.69
C GLN A 225 10.58 -0.11 -9.69
N LYS A 226 11.26 0.95 -10.15
CA LYS A 226 11.80 1.99 -9.26
C LYS A 226 10.69 2.74 -8.53
N ASN A 227 9.61 3.02 -9.24
CA ASN A 227 8.43 3.66 -8.68
C ASN A 227 7.73 2.71 -7.70
N ASP A 228 7.56 1.43 -8.06
CA ASP A 228 6.97 0.41 -7.21
C ASP A 228 7.77 0.26 -5.89
N VAL A 229 9.11 0.26 -5.94
CA VAL A 229 9.97 0.17 -4.73
C VAL A 229 9.82 1.38 -3.82
N SER A 230 9.85 2.60 -4.37
CA SER A 230 9.73 3.81 -3.55
C SER A 230 8.32 3.97 -2.97
N LEU A 231 7.27 3.67 -3.73
CA LEU A 231 5.89 3.62 -3.22
C LEU A 231 5.77 2.58 -2.09
N SER A 232 6.28 1.37 -2.31
CA SER A 232 6.22 0.28 -1.31
C SER A 232 6.96 0.63 -0.02
N THR A 233 8.01 1.44 -0.10
CA THR A 233 8.72 1.96 1.07
C THR A 233 7.83 2.89 1.90
N ALA A 234 7.05 3.77 1.25
CA ALA A 234 6.07 4.62 1.92
C ALA A 234 4.92 3.82 2.54
N ILE A 235 4.43 2.78 1.86
CA ILE A 235 3.42 1.85 2.39
C ILE A 235 3.94 1.07 3.60
N GLY A 236 5.21 0.67 3.59
CA GLY A 236 5.88 0.11 4.77
C GLY A 236 5.78 1.05 5.98
N GLY A 237 6.02 2.35 5.78
CA GLY A 237 5.84 3.36 6.83
C GLY A 237 4.40 3.45 7.35
N ALA A 238 3.42 3.41 6.45
CA ALA A 238 2.00 3.39 6.81
C ALA A 238 1.65 2.19 7.71
N THR A 239 2.04 1.00 7.30
CA THR A 239 1.76 -0.27 8.01
C THR A 239 2.53 -0.40 9.33
N ALA A 240 3.72 0.20 9.43
CA ALA A 240 4.47 0.28 10.67
C ALA A 240 3.78 1.17 11.71
N PHE A 241 3.27 2.34 11.30
CA PHE A 241 2.48 3.19 12.20
C PHE A 241 1.19 2.52 12.66
N PHE A 242 0.63 1.61 11.85
CA PHE A 242 -0.52 0.84 12.25
C PHE A 242 -0.22 -0.10 13.43
N VAL A 243 1.03 -0.56 13.63
CA VAL A 243 1.44 -1.27 14.86
C VAL A 243 1.25 -0.38 16.10
N GLY A 244 1.28 0.94 15.94
CA GLY A 244 1.01 1.89 17.00
C GLY A 244 -0.41 1.80 17.58
N THR A 245 -1.37 1.22 16.85
CA THR A 245 -2.74 1.01 17.34
C THR A 245 -2.86 -0.15 18.31
N ASP A 246 -1.87 -1.06 18.33
CA ASP A 246 -1.88 -2.28 19.13
C ASP A 246 -1.63 -2.00 20.62
N ALA A 247 -2.61 -2.40 21.44
CA ALA A 247 -2.59 -2.27 22.90
C ALA A 247 -1.74 -3.34 23.60
N ALA A 248 -1.22 -4.35 22.88
CA ALA A 248 -0.35 -5.38 23.44
C ALA A 248 0.95 -4.81 24.02
N TYR A 249 1.39 -3.65 23.54
CA TYR A 249 2.55 -2.94 24.08
C TYR A 249 2.13 -1.92 25.13
N LEU A 250 2.84 -1.92 26.26
CA LEU A 250 2.65 -0.91 27.31
C LEU A 250 2.97 0.49 26.77
N PRO A 251 2.36 1.56 27.33
CA PRO A 251 2.64 2.93 26.88
C PRO A 251 4.12 3.37 26.95
N ALA A 252 4.90 2.77 27.85
CA ALA A 252 6.34 3.01 27.93
C ALA A 252 7.15 2.39 26.76
N GLN A 253 6.54 1.49 25.99
CA GLN A 253 7.15 0.77 24.87
C GLN A 253 6.64 1.26 23.52
N ASN A 254 5.32 1.49 23.41
CA ASN A 254 4.66 2.00 22.21
C ASN A 254 4.50 3.51 22.30
N TRP A 255 5.44 4.24 21.70
CA TRP A 255 5.44 5.71 21.67
C TRP A 255 4.32 6.30 20.78
N LEU A 256 3.61 5.47 20.00
CA LEU A 256 2.45 5.88 19.19
C LEU A 256 1.11 5.73 19.90
N ILE A 257 1.04 4.98 21.02
CA ILE A 257 -0.24 4.62 21.65
C ILE A 257 -1.07 5.85 22.06
N GLY A 258 -0.41 6.95 22.43
CA GLY A 258 -1.10 8.18 22.84
C GLY A 258 -1.72 8.96 21.68
N ALA A 259 -1.28 8.71 20.45
CA ALA A 259 -1.78 9.38 19.25
C ALA A 259 -2.80 8.52 18.49
N VAL A 260 -2.53 7.22 18.40
CA VAL A 260 -3.29 6.30 17.53
C VAL A 260 -3.65 4.98 18.21
N GLY A 261 -3.50 4.86 19.54
CA GLY A 261 -3.87 3.64 20.25
C GLY A 261 -5.37 3.35 20.20
N ILE A 262 -5.74 2.11 19.88
CA ILE A 262 -7.13 1.63 20.01
C ILE A 262 -7.22 0.94 21.37
N GLN A 263 -7.84 1.60 22.34
CA GLN A 263 -7.96 1.11 23.72
C GLN A 263 -9.15 0.16 23.87
N ASP A 264 -9.12 -0.70 24.89
CA ASP A 264 -10.28 -1.51 25.26
C ASP A 264 -11.54 -0.66 25.44
N GLY A 265 -12.64 -1.08 24.80
CA GLY A 265 -13.91 -0.35 24.80
C GLY A 265 -14.00 0.79 23.79
N THR A 266 -12.98 1.00 22.95
CA THR A 266 -13.07 1.90 21.78
C THR A 266 -14.14 1.37 20.82
N PRO A 267 -15.17 2.17 20.45
CA PRO A 267 -16.19 1.71 19.50
C PRO A 267 -15.60 1.34 18.15
N ASP A 268 -16.10 0.27 17.52
CA ASP A 268 -15.56 -0.29 16.27
C ASP A 268 -15.34 0.77 15.17
N LEU A 269 -16.32 1.63 14.94
CA LEU A 269 -16.22 2.69 13.93
C LEU A 269 -15.11 3.71 14.26
N VAL A 270 -14.94 4.03 15.55
CA VAL A 270 -13.87 4.91 16.02
C VAL A 270 -12.53 4.21 15.86
N GLY A 271 -12.45 2.91 16.17
CA GLY A 271 -11.29 2.07 15.92
C GLY A 271 -10.87 2.10 14.45
N SER A 272 -11.82 1.93 13.52
CA SER A 272 -11.56 2.02 12.08
C SER A 272 -11.05 3.40 11.65
N ALA A 273 -11.61 4.48 12.21
CA ALA A 273 -11.13 5.84 11.93
C ALA A 273 -9.71 6.09 12.48
N ILE A 274 -9.40 5.56 13.67
CA ILE A 274 -8.05 5.62 14.25
C ILE A 274 -7.07 4.82 13.39
N ALA A 275 -7.44 3.62 12.94
CA ALA A 275 -6.63 2.80 12.04
C ALA A 275 -6.29 3.55 10.74
N GLY A 276 -7.30 4.10 10.05
CA GLY A 276 -7.09 4.92 8.85
C GLY A 276 -6.24 6.18 9.11
N THR A 277 -6.35 6.79 10.29
CA THR A 277 -5.52 7.93 10.69
C THR A 277 -4.06 7.50 10.91
N SER A 278 -3.84 6.36 11.55
CA SER A 278 -2.51 5.83 11.86
C SER A 278 -1.71 5.52 10.59
N THR A 279 -2.33 4.83 9.62
CA THR A 279 -1.71 4.53 8.33
C THR A 279 -1.41 5.82 7.56
N SER A 280 -2.32 6.79 7.60
CA SER A 280 -2.13 8.10 6.97
C SER A 280 -0.94 8.86 7.53
N MET A 281 -0.81 8.90 8.87
CA MET A 281 0.34 9.52 9.53
C MET A 281 1.65 8.84 9.12
N GLY A 282 1.69 7.51 9.13
CA GLY A 282 2.88 6.75 8.74
C GLY A 282 3.28 6.97 7.28
N PHE A 283 2.30 6.97 6.38
CA PHE A 283 2.53 7.26 4.97
C PHE A 283 3.07 8.68 4.76
N VAL A 284 2.43 9.69 5.36
CA VAL A 284 2.89 11.08 5.24
C VAL A 284 4.30 11.25 5.79
N ALA A 285 4.64 10.63 6.92
CA ALA A 285 5.98 10.68 7.49
C ALA A 285 7.03 10.03 6.56
N ALA A 286 6.76 8.82 6.08
CA ALA A 286 7.66 8.10 5.19
C ALA A 286 7.79 8.82 3.84
N GLN A 287 6.67 9.24 3.24
CA GLN A 287 6.66 9.93 1.96
C GLN A 287 7.32 11.31 2.03
N SER A 288 7.16 12.04 3.13
CA SER A 288 7.87 13.31 3.34
C SER A 288 9.39 13.10 3.35
N THR A 289 9.85 12.01 3.96
CA THR A 289 11.26 11.62 3.96
C THR A 289 11.73 11.29 2.54
N LEU A 290 10.94 10.51 1.78
CA LEU A 290 11.27 10.20 0.37
C LEU A 290 11.28 11.46 -0.49
N ASN A 291 10.31 12.37 -0.33
CA ASN A 291 10.27 13.65 -1.04
C ASN A 291 11.50 14.52 -0.74
N ALA A 292 12.05 14.47 0.47
CA ALA A 292 13.23 15.22 0.85
C ALA A 292 14.54 14.59 0.35
N VAL A 293 14.60 13.25 0.28
CA VAL A 293 15.83 12.52 -0.07
C VAL A 293 15.99 12.32 -1.57
N TYR A 294 14.90 12.06 -2.30
CA TYR A 294 14.96 11.77 -3.74
C TYR A 294 15.08 13.06 -4.56
N PRO A 295 16.02 13.15 -5.53
CA PRO A 295 16.04 14.22 -6.51
C PRO A 295 14.76 14.27 -7.34
N ALA A 296 14.45 15.42 -7.94
CA ALA A 296 13.32 15.56 -8.86
C ALA A 296 13.35 14.52 -10.00
N GLY A 297 12.20 13.96 -10.34
CA GLY A 297 12.06 12.92 -11.37
C GLY A 297 12.61 11.54 -10.97
N LYS A 298 12.77 11.25 -9.68
CA LYS A 298 13.31 9.98 -9.16
C LYS A 298 12.42 9.31 -8.11
N CYS A 299 11.44 10.03 -7.56
CA CYS A 299 10.43 9.47 -6.66
C CYS A 299 9.21 9.04 -7.47
N TRP A 300 8.39 8.14 -6.92
CA TRP A 300 7.20 7.64 -7.62
C TRP A 300 6.10 8.68 -7.82
N ASN A 301 6.12 9.77 -7.04
CA ASN A 301 5.15 10.86 -7.08
C ASN A 301 5.69 12.11 -7.80
N ASP A 302 6.73 11.94 -8.63
CA ASP A 302 7.22 12.96 -9.57
C ASP A 302 6.45 12.99 -10.89
#